data_AF-A0A9Q1DXZ1-F1
#
_entry.id   AF-A0A9Q1DXZ1-F1
#
_cell.length_a   1.000
_cell.length_b   1.000
_cell.length_c   1.000
_cell.angle_alpha   90.00
_cell.angle_beta   90.00
_cell.angle_gamma   90.00
#
_symmetry.space_group_name_H-M   'P 1'
#
loop_
_entity.id
_entity.type
_entity.pdbx_description
1 polymer ?
#
loop_
_entity_poly.entity_id
_entity_poly.type
_entity_poly.pdbx_seq_one_letter_code
_entity_poly.pdbx_strand_id
1 'polypeptide(L)'
;MQKQQVTEMENDKKNKTVDMHSTDCDLSEQIKSVTKDSHVRAENTELMLSYQRGQISLQQYQLLLCSLYEIYRALEEELDTNASHPGVAPIYFPQELARLESLEKDLEYFYGQNWRERVIVPAATHRYAQRLRKVGKENPHFLVAHAYTRYLGDLSGGQILGRITQKSLGLRSGEGLSFFSFPGVTSPNLFKQLYRSRMNSIELNEEEREGVLKEAVIAFECNIEVFDDLQRMLLRNGVTEKETDVRHRQVSDIKIRQANEVETEKHTQAEKVQSKDSDLSEQIKSVTKDSHVRAENTELMLSYQRGNISLQQYKLLLCSLYEIYRALEEELDTNASHPGVAPIYFPQELARLESLEKDLEYFYGPNWRERVIVPAATHRYAQRLRKVGKENPHFLVAHAYTRYLGDLSGGQILGRITQKSLGLRSGEGLSFFSFPGVTSPNLFKQLYRSRMNSIELNEEEREGVLKEAVIAFECNIEVFDDIQSILIVTEDANTQHRQATHNGYISHGDAALAKTLPVSLLSASPLLRLLLGVCVALATVGVGMYTF
;
A
#
# COMPACT_ATOMS: atom_id res chain seq x y z
N MET A 1 -49.39 10.47 29.51
CA MET A 1 -48.23 9.57 29.71
C MET A 1 -47.54 9.08 28.42
N GLN A 2 -48.03 9.40 27.21
CA GLN A 2 -47.33 9.03 25.95
C GLN A 2 -46.62 10.19 25.23
N LYS A 3 -46.75 11.42 25.72
CA LYS A 3 -46.04 12.61 25.19
C LYS A 3 -44.77 13.00 25.97
N GLN A 4 -44.49 12.33 27.09
CA GLN A 4 -43.33 12.61 27.94
C GLN A 4 -42.15 11.66 27.66
N GLN A 5 -42.42 10.46 27.11
CA GLN A 5 -41.38 9.52 26.63
C GLN A 5 -40.76 9.89 25.29
N VAL A 6 -41.43 10.71 24.47
CA VAL A 6 -40.91 11.15 23.17
C VAL A 6 -39.87 12.26 23.34
N THR A 7 -39.98 13.07 24.40
CA THR A 7 -39.06 14.17 24.69
C THR A 7 -37.75 13.72 25.33
N GLU A 8 -37.74 12.59 26.04
CA GLU A 8 -36.49 11.97 26.56
C GLU A 8 -35.70 11.27 25.44
N MET A 9 -36.35 10.65 24.46
CA MET A 9 -35.67 10.02 23.32
C MET A 9 -35.10 11.01 22.28
N GLU A 10 -35.62 12.23 22.19
CA GLU A 10 -35.08 13.27 21.30
C GLU A 10 -33.89 14.02 21.92
N ASN A 11 -33.81 14.10 23.25
CA ASN A 11 -32.63 14.66 23.93
C ASN A 11 -31.43 13.70 23.92
N ASP A 12 -31.67 12.38 23.83
CA ASP A 12 -30.60 11.38 23.74
C ASP A 12 -29.99 11.25 22.32
N LYS A 13 -30.67 11.77 21.30
CA LYS A 13 -30.16 11.84 19.91
C LYS A 13 -29.41 13.13 19.57
N LYS A 14 -29.46 14.14 20.44
CA LYS A 14 -28.70 15.40 20.27
C LYS A 14 -27.38 15.45 21.04
N ASN A 15 -27.07 14.41 21.82
CA ASN A 15 -25.85 14.31 22.61
C ASN A 15 -24.81 13.31 22.10
N LYS A 16 -24.96 12.81 20.86
CA LYS A 16 -23.83 12.17 20.13
C LYS A 16 -22.99 13.24 19.43
N THR A 17 -22.54 14.22 20.20
CA THR A 17 -21.28 14.89 19.90
C THR A 17 -20.22 13.83 20.08
N VAL A 18 -19.33 13.69 19.11
CA VAL A 18 -18.15 12.82 19.17
C VAL A 18 -17.47 13.06 20.51
N ASP A 19 -17.53 12.07 21.40
CA ASP A 19 -16.78 12.09 22.66
C ASP A 19 -15.31 11.89 22.28
N MET A 20 -14.64 13.02 22.00
CA MET A 20 -13.26 13.10 21.52
C MET A 20 -12.29 13.35 22.69
N HIS A 21 -12.66 12.93 23.90
CA HIS A 21 -11.85 13.01 25.11
C HIS A 21 -11.72 11.63 25.78
N SER A 22 -11.16 10.69 25.04
CA SER A 22 -10.34 9.66 25.69
C SER A 22 -8.93 10.22 25.78
N THR A 23 -8.55 10.68 26.97
CA THR A 23 -7.16 10.98 27.37
C THR A 23 -6.26 9.73 27.39
N ASP A 24 -6.79 8.56 26.98
CA ASP A 24 -6.16 7.25 27.04
C ASP A 24 -5.48 6.82 25.72
N CYS A 25 -5.46 7.71 24.71
CA CYS A 25 -4.85 7.45 23.40
C CYS A 25 -3.50 8.16 23.26
N ASP A 26 -2.49 7.47 22.73
CA ASP A 26 -1.16 8.00 22.46
C ASP A 26 -1.17 9.23 21.54
N LEU A 27 -0.28 10.22 21.79
CA LEU A 27 -0.16 11.44 20.97
C LEU A 27 0.03 11.11 19.49
N SER A 28 0.80 10.07 19.17
CA SER A 28 1.02 9.61 17.80
C SER A 28 -0.24 9.15 17.08
N GLU A 29 -1.12 8.44 17.77
CA GLU A 29 -2.37 7.95 17.17
C GLU A 29 -3.40 9.08 17.08
N GLN A 30 -3.40 10.02 18.03
CA GLN A 30 -4.21 11.23 17.95
C GLN A 30 -3.82 12.10 16.74
N ILE A 31 -2.53 12.40 16.55
CA ILE A 31 -2.04 13.18 15.40
C ILE A 31 -2.45 12.48 14.09
N LYS A 32 -2.16 11.18 13.97
CA LYS A 32 -2.51 10.37 12.80
C LYS A 32 -4.01 10.39 12.50
N SER A 33 -4.86 10.36 13.54
CA SER A 33 -6.31 10.42 13.40
C SER A 33 -6.76 11.78 12.85
N VAL A 34 -6.31 12.89 13.46
CA VAL A 34 -6.75 14.24 13.07
C VAL A 34 -6.19 14.67 11.71
N THR A 35 -5.03 14.15 11.29
CA THR A 35 -4.43 14.48 9.99
C THR A 35 -4.87 13.58 8.85
N LYS A 36 -5.75 12.59 9.11
CA LYS A 36 -6.14 11.58 8.10
C LYS A 36 -6.69 12.21 6.82
N ASP A 37 -7.59 13.18 6.95
CA ASP A 37 -8.21 13.82 5.78
C ASP A 37 -7.23 14.73 5.03
N SER A 38 -6.35 15.44 5.75
CA SER A 38 -5.29 16.24 5.12
C SER A 38 -4.24 15.37 4.43
N HIS A 39 -3.93 14.19 4.96
CA HIS A 39 -3.06 13.21 4.28
C HIS A 39 -3.67 12.77 2.94
N VAL A 40 -4.96 12.41 2.93
CA VAL A 40 -5.66 12.04 1.68
C VAL A 40 -5.65 13.21 0.69
N ARG A 41 -5.86 14.45 1.14
CA ARG A 41 -5.77 15.62 0.25
C ARG A 41 -4.36 15.83 -0.31
N ALA A 42 -3.32 15.70 0.52
CA ALA A 42 -1.94 15.80 0.08
C ALA A 42 -1.59 14.76 -1.00
N GLU A 43 -2.07 13.53 -0.85
CA GLU A 43 -1.90 12.44 -1.84
C GLU A 43 -2.56 12.72 -3.20
N ASN A 44 -3.56 13.61 -3.24
CA ASN A 44 -4.30 13.99 -4.43
C ASN A 44 -3.84 15.34 -5.05
N THR A 45 -2.74 15.92 -4.56
CA THR A 45 -2.13 17.10 -5.21
C THR A 45 -1.52 16.72 -6.56
N GLU A 46 -1.48 17.64 -7.52
CA GLU A 46 -0.96 17.36 -8.88
C GLU A 46 0.49 16.87 -8.90
N LEU A 47 1.33 17.39 -7.99
CA LEU A 47 2.70 16.92 -7.83
C LEU A 47 2.71 15.45 -7.40
N MET A 48 1.87 15.06 -6.43
CA MET A 48 1.82 13.69 -5.93
C MET A 48 1.17 12.73 -6.92
N LEU A 49 0.16 13.19 -7.67
CA LEU A 49 -0.39 12.45 -8.82
C LEU A 49 0.67 12.21 -9.91
N SER A 50 1.57 13.18 -10.14
CA SER A 50 2.70 13.02 -11.07
C SER A 50 3.66 11.93 -10.59
N TYR A 51 3.95 11.87 -9.28
CA TYR A 51 4.71 10.76 -8.68
C TYR A 51 4.00 9.42 -8.85
N GLN A 52 2.70 9.33 -8.54
CA GLN A 52 1.93 8.08 -8.66
C GLN A 52 1.89 7.54 -10.09
N ARG A 53 1.92 8.43 -11.10
CA ARG A 53 2.00 8.05 -12.52
C ARG A 53 3.42 7.75 -12.99
N GLY A 54 4.45 7.97 -12.16
CA GLY A 54 5.85 7.86 -12.55
C GLY A 54 6.27 8.90 -13.58
N GLN A 55 5.61 10.06 -13.61
CA GLN A 55 5.76 11.13 -14.59
C GLN A 55 6.36 12.41 -13.98
N ILE A 56 7.07 12.30 -12.86
CA ILE A 56 7.77 13.44 -12.25
C ILE A 56 8.85 13.97 -13.21
N SER A 57 8.82 15.27 -13.50
CA SER A 57 9.82 15.93 -14.34
C SER A 57 11.03 16.41 -13.54
N LEU A 58 12.17 16.60 -14.21
CA LEU A 58 13.37 17.12 -13.57
C LEU A 58 13.13 18.50 -12.93
N GLN A 59 12.41 19.39 -13.64
CA GLN A 59 12.06 20.72 -13.13
C GLN A 59 11.16 20.63 -11.88
N GLN A 60 10.17 19.73 -11.87
CA GLN A 60 9.33 19.50 -10.70
C GLN A 60 10.17 19.04 -9.51
N TYR A 61 11.08 18.09 -9.74
CA TYR A 61 11.90 17.55 -8.67
C TYR A 61 12.91 18.57 -8.13
N GLN A 62 13.59 19.33 -8.99
CA GLN A 62 14.51 20.38 -8.58
C GLN A 62 13.82 21.48 -7.77
N LEU A 63 12.63 21.92 -8.18
CA LEU A 63 11.86 22.94 -7.46
C LEU A 63 11.34 22.41 -6.10
N LEU A 64 10.99 21.12 -6.04
CA LEU A 64 10.68 20.44 -4.79
C LEU A 64 11.91 20.44 -3.87
N LEU A 65 13.09 20.04 -4.35
CA LEU A 65 14.33 20.05 -3.54
C LEU A 65 14.67 21.44 -2.99
N CYS A 66 14.55 22.49 -3.81
CA CYS A 66 14.72 23.88 -3.36
C CYS A 66 13.75 24.22 -2.22
N SER A 67 12.49 23.80 -2.33
CA SER A 67 11.48 24.07 -1.31
C SER A 67 11.71 23.27 -0.04
N LEU A 68 12.08 21.99 -0.16
CA LEU A 68 12.44 21.15 0.97
C LEU A 68 13.65 21.73 1.69
N TYR A 69 14.69 22.15 0.99
CA TYR A 69 15.85 22.79 1.61
C TYR A 69 15.46 23.97 2.51
N GLU A 70 14.62 24.89 2.03
CA GLU A 70 14.16 26.03 2.83
C GLU A 70 13.30 25.63 4.04
N ILE A 71 12.48 24.58 3.89
CA ILE A 71 11.63 24.05 4.97
C ILE A 71 12.46 23.33 6.03
N TYR A 72 13.32 22.39 5.64
CA TYR A 72 14.17 21.64 6.57
C TYR A 72 15.21 22.55 7.24
N ARG A 73 15.74 23.56 6.53
CA ARG A 73 16.61 24.56 7.15
C ARG A 73 15.91 25.25 8.32
N ALA A 74 14.67 25.69 8.13
CA ALA A 74 13.90 26.33 9.20
C ALA A 74 13.47 25.34 10.29
N LEU A 75 13.06 24.13 9.93
CA LEU A 75 12.66 23.10 10.89
C LEU A 75 13.84 22.68 11.78
N GLU A 76 14.99 22.40 11.18
CA GLU A 76 16.18 21.90 11.87
C GLU A 76 16.84 23.02 12.71
N GLU A 77 16.88 24.25 12.22
CA GLU A 77 17.30 25.44 12.99
C GLU A 77 16.47 25.60 14.28
N GLU A 78 15.15 25.42 14.20
CA GLU A 78 14.25 25.54 15.36
C GLU A 78 14.29 24.31 16.28
N LEU A 79 14.50 23.10 15.74
CA LEU A 79 14.73 21.90 16.54
C LEU A 79 16.05 21.99 17.31
N ASP A 80 17.13 22.48 16.68
CA ASP A 80 18.43 22.69 17.32
C ASP A 80 18.34 23.76 18.42
N THR A 81 17.70 24.90 18.12
CA THR A 81 17.49 25.98 19.09
C THR A 81 16.70 25.51 20.32
N ASN A 82 15.73 24.62 20.12
CA ASN A 82 14.86 24.11 21.17
C ASN A 82 15.23 22.69 21.64
N ALA A 83 16.44 22.20 21.35
CA ALA A 83 16.83 20.81 21.62
C ALA A 83 16.71 20.38 23.09
N SER A 84 16.79 21.33 24.02
CA SER A 84 16.62 21.09 25.47
C SER A 84 15.19 21.30 25.99
N HIS A 85 14.28 21.80 25.16
CA HIS A 85 12.89 22.03 25.55
C HIS A 85 12.17 20.69 25.80
N PRO A 86 11.40 20.51 26.89
CA PRO A 86 10.76 19.23 27.22
C PRO A 86 9.87 18.64 26.11
N GLY A 87 9.21 19.50 25.35
CA GLY A 87 8.39 19.11 24.18
C GLY A 87 9.16 18.72 22.91
N VAL A 88 10.47 18.95 22.86
CA VAL A 88 11.31 18.72 21.68
C VAL A 88 12.40 17.69 21.95
N ALA A 89 13.03 17.74 23.13
CA ALA A 89 14.12 16.86 23.52
C ALA A 89 13.84 15.35 23.29
N PRO A 90 12.61 14.81 23.54
CA PRO A 90 12.34 13.39 23.28
C PRO A 90 12.45 13.00 21.81
N ILE A 91 12.18 13.91 20.87
CA ILE A 91 12.17 13.65 19.42
C ILE A 91 13.42 14.16 18.69
N TYR A 92 14.41 14.68 19.41
CA TYR A 92 15.60 15.29 18.84
C TYR A 92 16.64 14.23 18.43
N PHE A 93 16.61 13.83 17.16
CA PHE A 93 17.50 12.82 16.56
C PHE A 93 18.25 13.36 15.32
N PRO A 94 19.14 14.35 15.47
CA PRO A 94 19.75 15.02 14.32
C PRO A 94 20.66 14.09 13.50
N GLN A 95 21.35 13.13 14.12
CA GLN A 95 22.26 12.22 13.41
C GLN A 95 21.52 11.27 12.47
N GLU A 96 20.31 10.87 12.88
CA GLU A 96 19.48 9.92 12.15
C GLU A 96 18.54 10.61 11.16
N LEU A 97 17.98 11.77 11.54
CA LEU A 97 16.89 12.43 10.81
C LEU A 97 17.25 13.70 10.07
N ALA A 98 18.34 14.42 10.39
CA ALA A 98 18.63 15.70 9.75
C ALA A 98 18.76 15.53 8.23
N ARG A 99 18.12 16.40 7.46
CA ARG A 99 18.04 16.35 5.99
C ARG A 99 18.83 17.46 5.31
N LEU A 100 19.23 18.50 6.04
CA LEU A 100 19.85 19.68 5.44
C LEU A 100 21.07 19.31 4.59
N GLU A 101 22.05 18.59 5.14
CA GLU A 101 23.26 18.18 4.40
C GLU A 101 22.94 17.34 3.15
N SER A 102 21.96 16.44 3.25
CA SER A 102 21.51 15.63 2.13
C SER A 102 20.87 16.47 1.03
N LEU A 103 20.06 17.47 1.41
CA LEU A 103 19.45 18.41 0.47
C LEU A 103 20.50 19.30 -0.20
N GLU A 104 21.52 19.74 0.53
CA GLU A 104 22.64 20.50 -0.04
C GLU A 104 23.40 19.68 -1.09
N LYS A 105 23.68 18.40 -0.82
CA LYS A 105 24.31 17.48 -1.79
C LYS A 105 23.47 17.32 -3.06
N ASP A 106 22.15 17.15 -2.91
CA ASP A 106 21.26 17.01 -4.06
C ASP A 106 21.17 18.32 -4.87
N LEU A 107 21.10 19.46 -4.20
CA LEU A 107 21.09 20.77 -4.87
C LEU A 107 22.41 21.06 -5.57
N GLU A 108 23.56 20.72 -4.97
CA GLU A 108 24.86 20.83 -5.60
C GLU A 108 24.98 19.93 -6.84
N TYR A 109 24.45 18.71 -6.78
CA TYR A 109 24.41 17.80 -7.93
C TYR A 109 23.63 18.41 -9.12
N PHE A 110 22.48 19.04 -8.87
CA PHE A 110 21.63 19.58 -9.92
C PHE A 110 22.01 20.98 -10.41
N TYR A 111 22.57 21.82 -9.56
CA TYR A 111 22.82 23.25 -9.85
C TYR A 111 24.29 23.65 -9.78
N GLY A 112 25.18 22.74 -9.37
CA GLY A 112 26.61 22.97 -9.16
C GLY A 112 26.91 23.71 -7.86
N GLN A 113 28.19 24.07 -7.67
CA GLN A 113 28.71 24.71 -6.45
C GLN A 113 28.00 26.02 -6.05
N ASN A 114 27.44 26.75 -7.03
CA ASN A 114 26.72 28.00 -6.81
C ASN A 114 25.19 27.81 -6.69
N TRP A 115 24.73 26.62 -6.29
CA TRP A 115 23.31 26.30 -6.20
C TRP A 115 22.53 27.27 -5.31
N ARG A 116 23.15 27.82 -4.26
CA ARG A 116 22.53 28.78 -3.33
C ARG A 116 22.00 30.04 -4.02
N GLU A 117 22.68 30.50 -5.08
CA GLU A 117 22.25 31.68 -5.86
C GLU A 117 21.08 31.36 -6.80
N ARG A 118 20.77 30.07 -6.98
CA ARG A 118 19.77 29.55 -7.93
C ARG A 118 18.53 28.98 -7.24
N VAL A 119 18.50 28.97 -5.91
CA VAL A 119 17.34 28.51 -5.13
C VAL A 119 16.20 29.50 -5.35
N ILE A 120 15.18 29.05 -6.07
CA ILE A 120 13.92 29.78 -6.24
C ILE A 120 12.82 28.89 -5.68
N VAL A 121 12.03 29.42 -4.76
CA VAL A 121 10.95 28.69 -4.08
C VAL A 121 9.64 29.47 -4.17
N PRO A 122 8.48 28.79 -4.15
CA PRO A 122 7.20 29.46 -4.14
C PRO A 122 6.95 30.22 -2.83
N ALA A 123 6.00 31.15 -2.86
CA ALA A 123 5.64 31.95 -1.69
C ALA A 123 5.13 31.09 -0.52
N ALA A 124 4.46 29.97 -0.81
CA ALA A 124 4.05 28.98 0.18
C ALA A 124 5.22 28.42 0.98
N THR A 125 6.38 28.18 0.36
CA THR A 125 7.59 27.69 1.04
C THR A 125 8.08 28.70 2.07
N HIS A 126 8.12 29.99 1.73
CA HIS A 126 8.49 31.04 2.67
C HIS A 126 7.51 31.14 3.84
N ARG A 127 6.20 31.03 3.58
CA ARG A 127 5.18 31.02 4.65
C ARG A 127 5.37 29.83 5.59
N TYR A 128 5.68 28.65 5.05
CA TYR A 128 5.95 27.48 5.88
C TYR A 128 7.21 27.69 6.73
N ALA A 129 8.33 28.11 6.13
CA ALA A 129 9.55 28.41 6.89
C ALA A 129 9.33 29.48 7.97
N GLN A 130 8.50 30.50 7.71
CA GLN A 130 8.12 31.51 8.71
C GLN A 130 7.23 30.92 9.83
N ARG A 131 6.31 30.01 9.50
CA ARG A 131 5.48 29.32 10.50
C ARG A 131 6.34 28.49 11.44
N LEU A 132 7.31 27.74 10.91
CA LEU A 132 8.25 26.95 11.70
C LEU A 132 9.02 27.82 12.71
N ARG A 133 9.60 28.94 12.25
CA ARG A 133 10.29 29.90 13.12
C ARG A 133 9.39 30.53 14.17
N LYS A 134 8.15 30.85 13.79
CA LYS A 134 7.16 31.37 14.74
C LYS A 134 6.82 30.33 15.81
N VAL A 135 6.60 29.07 15.40
CA VAL A 135 6.31 27.96 16.31
C VAL A 135 7.48 27.71 17.25
N GLY A 136 8.71 27.59 16.73
CA GLY A 136 9.89 27.36 17.56
C GLY A 136 10.20 28.49 18.54
N LYS A 137 9.80 29.73 18.24
CA LYS A 137 9.94 30.87 19.16
C LYS A 137 8.83 30.96 20.21
N GLU A 138 7.57 30.78 19.80
CA GLU A 138 6.40 31.07 20.65
C GLU A 138 5.88 29.83 21.38
N ASN A 139 5.90 28.66 20.72
CA ASN A 139 5.33 27.41 21.23
C ASN A 139 6.20 26.20 20.82
N PRO A 140 7.40 26.03 21.39
CA PRO A 140 8.36 25.02 20.92
C PRO A 140 7.83 23.58 20.91
N HIS A 141 6.94 23.23 21.85
CA HIS A 141 6.32 21.90 21.91
C HIS A 141 5.45 21.58 20.69
N PHE A 142 5.01 22.57 19.89
CA PHE A 142 4.31 22.33 18.63
C PHE A 142 5.25 21.91 17.48
N LEU A 143 6.57 22.05 17.62
CA LEU A 143 7.53 21.55 16.62
C LEU A 143 7.39 20.05 16.40
N VAL A 144 6.92 19.30 17.41
CA VAL A 144 6.62 17.87 17.31
C VAL A 144 5.66 17.55 16.17
N ALA A 145 4.68 18.42 15.91
CA ALA A 145 3.68 18.24 14.88
C ALA A 145 4.29 18.34 13.47
N HIS A 146 5.18 19.31 13.28
CA HIS A 146 5.89 19.51 12.02
C HIS A 146 6.94 18.42 11.78
N ALA A 147 7.75 18.10 12.79
CA ALA A 147 8.75 17.05 12.74
C ALA A 147 8.11 15.68 12.46
N TYR A 148 6.99 15.36 13.12
CA TYR A 148 6.20 14.16 12.83
C TYR A 148 5.74 14.11 11.38
N THR A 149 5.11 15.18 10.90
CA THR A 149 4.53 15.26 9.55
C THR A 149 5.60 15.08 8.47
N ARG A 150 6.79 15.65 8.68
CA ARG A 150 7.91 15.60 7.74
C ARG A 150 8.69 14.29 7.87
N TYR A 151 9.38 14.05 8.99
CA TYR A 151 10.30 12.93 9.13
C TYR A 151 9.63 11.56 9.03
N LEU A 152 8.43 11.38 9.60
CA LEU A 152 7.74 10.08 9.45
C LEU A 152 7.19 9.87 8.04
N GLY A 153 6.86 10.97 7.34
CA GLY A 153 6.56 10.95 5.91
C GLY A 153 7.75 10.49 5.09
N ASP A 154 8.94 11.05 5.35
CA ASP A 154 10.16 10.73 4.62
C ASP A 154 10.64 9.28 4.86
N LEU A 155 10.58 8.82 6.11
CA LEU A 155 10.90 7.44 6.51
C LEU A 155 9.85 6.42 6.05
N SER A 156 8.70 6.86 5.55
CA SER A 156 7.63 5.99 5.05
C SER A 156 7.46 6.14 3.54
N GLY A 157 6.69 7.13 3.10
CA GLY A 157 6.40 7.38 1.69
C GLY A 157 7.62 7.90 0.93
N GLY A 158 8.52 8.64 1.59
CA GLY A 158 9.71 9.22 0.96
C GLY A 158 10.61 8.19 0.28
N GLN A 159 10.80 7.01 0.87
CA GLN A 159 11.58 5.91 0.27
C GLN A 159 11.01 5.43 -1.09
N ILE A 160 9.71 5.58 -1.28
CA ILE A 160 9.02 5.20 -2.51
C ILE A 160 9.15 6.32 -3.53
N LEU A 161 8.99 7.58 -3.08
CA LEU A 161 9.21 8.75 -3.91
C LEU A 161 10.63 8.77 -4.49
N GLY A 162 11.65 8.48 -3.68
CA GLY A 162 13.04 8.40 -4.15
C GLY A 162 13.24 7.37 -5.27
N ARG A 163 12.65 6.18 -5.15
CA ARG A 163 12.71 5.14 -6.21
C ARG A 163 11.96 5.56 -7.47
N ILE A 164 10.82 6.23 -7.32
CA ILE A 164 10.07 6.79 -8.46
C ILE A 164 10.91 7.87 -9.15
N THR A 165 11.47 8.82 -8.40
CA THR A 165 12.34 9.87 -8.93
C THR A 165 13.51 9.27 -9.69
N GLN A 166 14.21 8.29 -9.11
CA GLN A 166 15.33 7.62 -9.75
C GLN A 166 14.94 7.04 -11.11
N LYS A 167 13.83 6.28 -11.15
CA LYS A 167 13.35 5.63 -12.36
C LYS A 167 12.86 6.65 -13.40
N SER A 168 12.05 7.62 -12.99
CA SER A 168 11.45 8.61 -13.89
C SER A 168 12.47 9.56 -14.51
N LEU A 169 13.54 9.89 -13.78
CA LEU A 169 14.58 10.81 -14.24
C LEU A 169 15.83 10.11 -14.78
N GLY A 170 15.90 8.78 -14.72
CA GLY A 170 17.06 8.01 -15.17
C GLY A 170 18.33 8.30 -14.37
N LEU A 171 18.20 8.60 -13.07
CA LEU A 171 19.33 8.94 -12.21
C LEU A 171 20.16 7.69 -11.87
N ARG A 172 21.48 7.86 -11.79
CA ARG A 172 22.39 6.84 -11.27
C ARG A 172 22.10 6.62 -9.78
N SER A 173 22.37 5.40 -9.30
CA SER A 173 22.13 5.05 -7.90
C SER A 173 22.90 5.99 -6.96
N GLY A 174 22.18 6.66 -6.06
CA GLY A 174 22.74 7.54 -5.03
C GLY A 174 23.01 9.00 -5.43
N GLU A 175 23.05 9.34 -6.73
CA GLU A 175 23.30 10.71 -7.18
C GLU A 175 21.98 11.51 -7.30
N GLY A 176 21.93 12.69 -6.67
CA GLY A 176 20.75 13.56 -6.67
C GLY A 176 19.53 12.99 -5.95
N LEU A 177 19.72 12.04 -5.03
CA LEU A 177 18.67 11.37 -4.25
C LEU A 177 19.04 11.23 -2.75
N SER A 178 20.06 11.94 -2.29
CA SER A 178 20.60 11.90 -0.93
C SER A 178 19.55 12.21 0.12
N PHE A 179 18.58 13.09 -0.17
CA PHE A 179 17.46 13.42 0.72
C PHE A 179 16.69 12.17 1.17
N PHE A 180 16.52 11.20 0.27
CA PHE A 180 15.80 9.96 0.54
C PHE A 180 16.66 8.93 1.29
N SER A 181 17.96 9.16 1.47
CA SER A 181 18.86 8.24 2.18
C SER A 181 18.98 8.60 3.65
N PHE A 182 18.86 7.60 4.54
CA PHE A 182 18.97 7.76 5.99
C PHE A 182 20.10 6.86 6.53
N PRO A 183 21.37 7.23 6.32
CA PRO A 183 22.50 6.36 6.70
C PRO A 183 22.60 6.12 8.21
N GLY A 184 22.12 7.07 9.03
CA GLY A 184 22.03 6.92 10.49
C GLY A 184 20.88 6.02 10.97
N VAL A 185 20.01 5.54 10.08
CA VAL A 185 18.85 4.71 10.41
C VAL A 185 19.03 3.31 9.84
N THR A 186 19.39 2.35 10.69
CA THR A 186 19.59 0.94 10.28
C THR A 186 18.27 0.28 9.84
N SER A 187 17.16 0.60 10.50
CA SER A 187 15.83 0.11 10.14
C SER A 187 14.81 1.25 10.24
N PRO A 188 14.29 1.76 9.11
CA PRO A 188 13.29 2.83 9.12
C PRO A 188 12.06 2.50 9.96
N ASN A 189 11.65 1.22 10.01
CA ASN A 189 10.48 0.81 10.77
C ASN A 189 10.73 0.80 12.29
N LEU A 190 11.86 0.25 12.74
CA LEU A 190 12.22 0.30 14.17
C LEU A 190 12.42 1.74 14.62
N PHE A 191 13.03 2.58 13.77
CA PHE A 191 13.23 3.99 14.09
C PHE A 191 11.91 4.76 14.16
N LYS A 192 10.95 4.51 13.27
CA LYS A 192 9.60 5.08 13.37
C LYS A 192 8.88 4.69 14.66
N GLN A 193 9.05 3.44 15.12
CA GLN A 193 8.47 2.98 16.39
C GLN A 193 9.13 3.66 17.58
N LEU A 194 10.46 3.75 17.58
CA LEU A 194 11.22 4.51 18.57
C LEU A 194 10.75 5.96 18.61
N TYR A 195 10.66 6.62 17.45
CA TYR A 195 10.24 8.01 17.34
C TYR A 195 8.82 8.21 17.87
N ARG A 196 7.86 7.33 17.53
CA ARG A 196 6.49 7.39 18.07
C ARG A 196 6.46 7.19 19.58
N SER A 197 7.20 6.20 20.10
CA SER A 197 7.31 5.95 21.54
C SER A 197 7.87 7.16 22.29
N ARG A 198 8.91 7.80 21.75
CA ARG A 198 9.49 9.02 22.32
C ARG A 198 8.54 10.21 22.26
N MET A 199 7.84 10.38 21.14
CA MET A 199 6.81 11.39 21.01
C MET A 199 5.66 11.19 22.01
N ASN A 200 5.27 9.94 22.29
CA ASN A 200 4.22 9.63 23.26
C ASN A 200 4.66 9.89 24.71
N SER A 201 5.97 9.97 24.98
CA SER A 201 6.53 10.34 26.29
C SER A 201 6.55 11.84 26.57
N ILE A 202 6.15 12.69 25.61
CA ILE A 202 6.08 14.14 25.83
C ILE A 202 4.91 14.43 26.77
N GLU A 203 5.23 15.01 27.92
CA GLU A 203 4.24 15.49 28.88
C GLU A 203 3.63 16.80 28.36
N LEU A 204 2.33 16.76 28.07
CA LEU A 204 1.53 17.90 27.61
C LEU A 204 0.29 18.01 28.48
N ASN A 205 -0.06 19.22 28.89
CA ASN A 205 -1.39 19.48 29.41
C ASN A 205 -2.45 19.43 28.29
N GLU A 206 -3.72 19.52 28.65
CA GLU A 206 -4.83 19.37 27.71
C GLU A 206 -4.85 20.45 26.62
N GLU A 207 -4.56 21.71 26.98
CA GLU A 207 -4.50 22.84 26.03
C GLU A 207 -3.32 22.70 25.07
N GLU A 208 -2.13 22.35 25.58
CA GLU A 208 -0.93 22.10 24.78
C GLU A 208 -1.15 20.94 23.81
N ARG A 209 -1.78 19.85 24.29
CA ARG A 209 -2.11 18.69 23.46
C ARG A 209 -3.07 19.06 22.34
N GLU A 210 -4.16 19.76 22.63
CA GLU A 210 -5.09 20.24 21.60
C GLU A 210 -4.38 21.16 20.59
N GLY A 211 -3.48 22.01 21.08
CA GLY A 211 -2.61 22.87 20.27
C GLY A 211 -1.73 22.09 19.29
N VAL A 212 -1.05 21.04 19.76
CA VAL A 212 -0.23 20.15 18.90
C VAL A 212 -1.08 19.49 17.81
N LEU A 213 -2.29 19.01 18.14
CA LEU A 213 -3.17 18.39 17.15
C LEU A 213 -3.62 19.38 16.07
N LYS A 214 -3.97 20.61 16.46
CA LYS A 214 -4.26 21.70 15.51
C LYS A 214 -3.05 22.04 14.66
N GLU A 215 -1.86 22.11 15.27
CA GLU A 215 -0.63 22.37 14.53
C GLU A 215 -0.32 21.27 13.51
N ALA A 216 -0.60 20.00 13.83
CA ALA A 216 -0.37 18.91 12.88
C ALA A 216 -1.22 19.07 11.62
N VAL A 217 -2.48 19.49 11.76
CA VAL A 217 -3.32 19.83 10.60
C VAL A 217 -2.72 20.99 9.81
N ILE A 218 -2.26 22.06 10.48
CA ILE A 218 -1.58 23.20 9.85
C ILE A 218 -0.32 22.75 9.09
N ALA A 219 0.48 21.86 9.66
CA ALA A 219 1.67 21.31 9.04
C ALA A 219 1.32 20.61 7.71
N PHE A 220 0.24 19.83 7.66
CA PHE A 220 -0.23 19.23 6.41
C PHE A 220 -0.75 20.27 5.42
N GLU A 221 -1.53 21.26 5.86
CA GLU A 221 -2.01 22.33 4.96
C GLU A 221 -0.84 23.10 4.35
N CYS A 222 0.19 23.44 5.13
CA CYS A 222 1.39 24.09 4.61
C CYS A 222 2.09 23.23 3.55
N ASN A 223 2.15 21.90 3.72
CA ASN A 223 2.70 20.99 2.71
C ASN A 223 1.86 20.99 1.42
N ILE A 224 0.52 20.92 1.54
CA ILE A 224 -0.40 20.97 0.39
C ILE A 224 -0.23 22.29 -0.36
N GLU A 225 -0.20 23.41 0.36
CA GLU A 225 0.00 24.74 -0.23
C GLU A 225 1.33 24.82 -1.00
N VAL A 226 2.41 24.25 -0.45
CA VAL A 226 3.70 24.19 -1.14
C VAL A 226 3.58 23.41 -2.45
N PHE A 227 2.96 22.21 -2.43
CA PHE A 227 2.79 21.41 -3.65
C PHE A 227 1.93 22.10 -4.71
N ASP A 228 0.84 22.75 -4.30
CA ASP A 228 -0.02 23.48 -5.21
C ASP A 228 0.71 24.71 -5.80
N ASP A 229 1.48 25.44 -4.99
CA ASP A 229 2.16 26.65 -5.44
C ASP A 229 3.38 26.33 -6.31
N LEU A 230 4.07 25.21 -6.06
CA LEU A 230 5.06 24.61 -6.96
C LEU A 230 4.45 24.38 -8.35
N GLN A 231 3.28 23.74 -8.41
CA GLN A 231 2.59 23.48 -9.66
C GLN A 231 2.18 24.77 -10.39
N ARG A 232 1.68 25.78 -9.67
CA ARG A 232 1.36 27.09 -10.26
C ARG A 232 2.61 27.78 -10.83
N MET A 233 3.73 27.71 -10.12
CA MET A 233 5.00 28.28 -10.56
C MET A 233 5.50 27.62 -11.85
N LEU A 234 5.40 26.29 -11.95
CA LEU A 234 5.75 25.54 -13.16
C LEU A 234 4.83 25.87 -14.33
N LEU A 235 3.52 26.02 -14.11
CA LEU A 235 2.58 26.41 -15.17
C LEU A 235 2.86 27.82 -15.71
N ARG A 236 3.28 28.76 -14.86
CA ARG A 236 3.67 30.12 -15.29
C ARG A 236 4.95 30.10 -16.12
N ASN A 237 5.92 29.26 -15.76
CA ASN A 237 7.17 29.12 -16.51
C ASN A 237 6.98 28.33 -17.82
N GLY A 238 6.08 27.33 -17.86
CA GLY A 238 5.75 26.59 -19.09
C GLY A 238 4.98 27.39 -20.15
N VAL A 239 4.37 28.53 -19.78
CA VAL A 239 3.77 29.47 -20.75
C VAL A 239 4.84 30.30 -21.47
N THR A 240 6.02 30.50 -20.87
CA THR A 240 7.13 31.26 -21.49
C THR A 240 8.02 30.40 -22.38
N GLU A 241 8.11 29.07 -22.16
CA GLU A 241 8.89 28.16 -23.00
C GLU A 241 8.18 27.74 -24.31
N LYS A 242 6.85 27.84 -24.39
CA LYS A 242 6.10 27.52 -25.62
C LYS A 242 6.40 28.44 -26.81
N GLU A 243 7.07 29.58 -26.59
CA GLU A 243 7.53 30.46 -27.67
C GLU A 243 8.95 30.14 -28.17
N THR A 244 9.70 29.23 -27.53
CA THR A 244 11.12 28.98 -27.87
C THR A 244 11.47 27.56 -28.33
N ASP A 245 10.62 26.54 -28.10
CA ASP A 245 10.95 25.13 -28.37
C ASP A 245 10.64 24.59 -29.81
N VAL A 246 10.68 25.46 -30.82
CA VAL A 246 10.60 25.03 -32.24
C VAL A 246 11.99 24.73 -32.82
N ARG A 247 13.10 25.00 -32.10
CA ARG A 247 14.46 24.94 -32.66
C ARG A 247 15.42 23.88 -32.08
N HIS A 248 15.04 23.07 -31.09
CA HIS A 248 15.98 22.12 -30.46
C HIS A 248 15.72 20.62 -30.69
N ARG A 249 14.63 20.26 -31.38
CA ARG A 249 14.29 18.84 -31.69
C ARG A 249 15.10 18.16 -32.79
N GLN A 250 16.22 18.72 -33.25
CA GLN A 250 16.94 18.19 -34.41
C GLN A 250 18.33 17.59 -34.15
N VAL A 251 18.81 17.48 -32.89
CA VAL A 251 20.20 17.05 -32.64
C VAL A 251 20.36 15.80 -31.75
N SER A 252 19.33 15.35 -31.03
CA SER A 252 19.50 14.28 -30.02
C SER A 252 19.29 12.84 -30.50
N ASP A 253 18.82 12.60 -31.73
CA ASP A 253 18.40 11.25 -32.15
C ASP A 253 19.50 10.34 -32.72
N ILE A 254 20.77 10.77 -32.75
CA ILE A 254 21.84 10.01 -33.43
C ILE A 254 22.77 9.27 -32.44
N LYS A 255 22.81 9.61 -31.14
CA LYS A 255 23.82 9.04 -30.21
C LYS A 255 23.36 7.86 -29.34
N ILE A 256 22.07 7.50 -29.31
CA ILE A 256 21.55 6.51 -28.35
C ILE A 256 21.63 5.05 -28.85
N ARG A 257 21.94 4.81 -30.13
CA ARG A 257 21.84 3.46 -30.72
C ARG A 257 23.09 2.58 -30.65
N GLN A 258 24.19 3.01 -30.01
CA GLN A 258 25.45 2.25 -29.99
C GLN A 258 25.92 1.76 -28.60
N ALA A 259 25.18 2.03 -27.52
CA ALA A 259 25.62 1.68 -26.15
C ALA A 259 25.03 0.37 -25.57
N ASN A 260 24.05 -0.26 -26.24
CA ASN A 260 23.18 -1.26 -25.60
C ASN A 260 23.61 -2.74 -25.70
N GLU A 261 24.83 -3.07 -26.11
CA GLU A 261 25.26 -4.49 -26.21
C GLU A 261 26.37 -4.90 -25.23
N VAL A 262 26.86 -4.01 -24.36
CA VAL A 262 27.97 -4.33 -23.43
C VAL A 262 27.55 -4.30 -21.94
N GLU A 263 26.39 -3.74 -21.60
CA GLU A 263 25.96 -3.57 -20.19
C GLU A 263 25.14 -4.74 -19.60
N THR A 264 24.63 -5.64 -20.44
CA THR A 264 23.72 -6.71 -20.00
C THR A 264 24.40 -7.76 -19.12
N GLU A 265 25.73 -7.88 -19.18
CA GLU A 265 26.49 -8.86 -18.37
C GLU A 265 27.03 -8.29 -17.04
N LYS A 266 27.21 -6.96 -16.93
CA LYS A 266 27.74 -6.33 -15.70
C LYS A 266 26.66 -6.05 -14.65
N HIS A 267 25.42 -5.81 -15.08
CA HIS A 267 24.31 -5.49 -14.16
C HIS A 267 23.91 -6.70 -13.29
N THR A 268 24.03 -7.91 -13.84
CA THR A 268 23.68 -9.18 -13.14
C THR A 268 24.63 -9.55 -12.01
N GLN A 269 25.88 -9.04 -12.02
CA GLN A 269 26.87 -9.30 -10.97
C GLN A 269 26.81 -8.29 -9.82
N ALA A 270 26.43 -7.04 -10.08
CA ALA A 270 26.33 -6.00 -9.05
C ALA A 270 25.09 -6.16 -8.15
N GLU A 271 23.95 -6.57 -8.71
CA GLU A 271 22.73 -6.86 -7.91
C GLU A 271 22.89 -8.10 -7.01
N LYS A 272 23.73 -9.08 -7.41
CA LYS A 272 24.04 -10.27 -6.59
C LYS A 272 24.85 -9.97 -5.33
N VAL A 273 25.64 -8.89 -5.33
CA VAL A 273 26.54 -8.56 -4.20
C VAL A 273 25.80 -7.76 -3.11
N GLN A 274 24.78 -6.97 -3.48
CA GLN A 274 24.03 -6.13 -2.53
C GLN A 274 22.89 -6.88 -1.81
N SER A 275 22.53 -8.09 -2.25
CA SER A 275 21.43 -8.89 -1.70
C SER A 275 21.82 -9.77 -0.48
N LYS A 276 23.10 -10.00 -0.21
CA LYS A 276 23.54 -10.93 0.86
C LYS A 276 23.31 -10.42 2.29
N ASP A 277 23.24 -9.12 2.53
CA ASP A 277 23.13 -8.51 3.88
C ASP A 277 21.69 -8.10 4.28
N SER A 278 20.68 -8.39 3.46
CA SER A 278 19.28 -8.06 3.76
C SER A 278 18.53 -9.21 4.44
N ASP A 279 17.49 -8.90 5.21
CA ASP A 279 16.67 -9.88 5.91
C ASP A 279 15.94 -10.83 4.93
N LEU A 280 15.66 -12.08 5.32
CA LEU A 280 14.97 -13.06 4.46
C LEU A 280 13.63 -12.51 3.90
N SER A 281 12.87 -11.80 4.73
CA SER A 281 11.63 -11.12 4.32
C SER A 281 11.81 -10.07 3.23
N GLU A 282 12.92 -9.33 3.27
CA GLU A 282 13.24 -8.30 2.27
C GLU A 282 13.73 -8.95 0.97
N GLN A 283 14.53 -10.00 1.07
CA GLN A 283 14.97 -10.78 -0.08
C GLN A 283 13.78 -11.41 -0.82
N ILE A 284 12.86 -12.08 -0.10
CA ILE A 284 11.63 -12.64 -0.70
C ILE A 284 10.83 -11.53 -1.38
N LYS A 285 10.58 -10.42 -0.69
CA LYS A 285 9.85 -9.28 -1.25
C LYS A 285 10.50 -8.73 -2.53
N SER A 286 11.83 -8.69 -2.58
CA SER A 286 12.58 -8.23 -3.74
C SER A 286 12.40 -9.17 -4.93
N VAL A 287 12.67 -10.47 -4.73
CA VAL A 287 12.62 -11.45 -5.84
C VAL A 287 11.22 -11.70 -6.36
N THR A 288 10.17 -11.53 -5.53
CA THR A 288 8.78 -11.72 -5.96
C THR A 288 8.13 -10.45 -6.52
N LYS A 289 8.85 -9.33 -6.61
CA LYS A 289 8.29 -8.03 -7.00
C LYS A 289 7.60 -8.09 -8.38
N ASP A 290 8.27 -8.68 -9.37
CA ASP A 290 7.73 -8.74 -10.73
C ASP A 290 6.55 -9.71 -10.83
N SER A 291 6.63 -10.86 -10.14
CA SER A 291 5.52 -11.81 -10.07
C SER A 291 4.31 -11.23 -9.34
N HIS A 292 4.52 -10.39 -8.31
CA HIS A 292 3.43 -9.66 -7.64
C HIS A 292 2.70 -8.73 -8.63
N VAL A 293 3.44 -7.94 -9.41
CA VAL A 293 2.85 -7.06 -10.43
C VAL A 293 2.08 -7.88 -11.47
N ARG A 294 2.60 -9.03 -11.90
CA ARG A 294 1.85 -9.91 -12.83
C ARG A 294 0.57 -10.45 -12.20
N ALA A 295 0.62 -10.93 -10.96
CA ALA A 295 -0.54 -11.44 -10.25
C ALA A 295 -1.68 -10.40 -10.15
N GLU A 296 -1.33 -9.13 -9.89
CA GLU A 296 -2.30 -8.03 -9.82
C GLU A 296 -2.96 -7.69 -11.16
N ASN A 297 -2.37 -8.11 -12.28
CA ASN A 297 -2.85 -7.87 -13.64
C ASN A 297 -3.56 -9.10 -14.24
N THR A 298 -3.79 -10.17 -13.48
CA THR A 298 -4.64 -11.29 -13.91
C THR A 298 -6.10 -10.86 -14.03
N GLU A 299 -6.87 -11.45 -14.94
CA GLU A 299 -8.27 -11.02 -15.17
C GLU A 299 -9.15 -11.14 -13.93
N LEU A 300 -8.93 -12.15 -13.08
CA LEU A 300 -9.63 -12.27 -11.80
C LEU A 300 -9.35 -11.06 -10.89
N MET A 301 -8.09 -10.65 -10.78
CA MET A 301 -7.71 -9.47 -9.99
C MET A 301 -8.18 -8.17 -10.64
N LEU A 302 -8.19 -8.07 -11.97
CA LEU A 302 -8.79 -6.94 -12.68
C LEU A 302 -10.31 -6.85 -12.45
N SER A 303 -11.02 -7.98 -12.35
CA SER A 303 -12.44 -8.02 -11.94
C SER A 303 -12.64 -7.45 -10.54
N TYR A 304 -11.77 -7.81 -9.58
CA TYR A 304 -11.74 -7.17 -8.27
C TYR A 304 -11.49 -5.67 -8.38
N GLN A 305 -10.49 -5.25 -9.16
CA GLN A 305 -10.16 -3.84 -9.43
C GLN A 305 -11.30 -3.02 -10.04
N ARG A 306 -12.17 -3.65 -10.81
CA ARG A 306 -13.37 -3.02 -11.37
C ARG A 306 -14.56 -3.04 -10.42
N GLY A 307 -14.45 -3.72 -9.27
CA GLY A 307 -15.54 -3.94 -8.33
C GLY A 307 -16.63 -4.88 -8.87
N ASN A 308 -16.29 -5.71 -9.86
CA ASN A 308 -17.23 -6.52 -10.64
C ASN A 308 -16.92 -8.02 -10.52
N ILE A 309 -16.55 -8.48 -9.32
CA ILE A 309 -16.38 -9.91 -9.06
C ILE A 309 -17.75 -10.61 -9.10
N SER A 310 -17.87 -11.66 -9.91
CA SER A 310 -19.11 -12.45 -10.01
C SER A 310 -19.19 -13.51 -8.90
N LEU A 311 -20.41 -13.95 -8.58
CA LEU A 311 -20.61 -15.02 -7.60
C LEU A 311 -19.88 -16.32 -8.02
N GLN A 312 -19.87 -16.65 -9.31
CA GLN A 312 -19.20 -17.85 -9.80
C GLN A 312 -17.68 -17.74 -9.70
N GLN A 313 -17.11 -16.58 -10.04
CA GLN A 313 -15.69 -16.30 -9.84
C GLN A 313 -15.30 -16.48 -8.37
N TYR A 314 -16.09 -15.89 -7.46
CA TYR A 314 -15.80 -15.99 -6.04
C TYR A 314 -15.94 -17.42 -5.49
N LYS A 315 -16.95 -18.16 -5.92
CA LYS A 315 -17.13 -19.57 -5.52
C LYS A 315 -15.99 -20.48 -6.00
N LEU A 316 -15.54 -20.33 -7.25
CA LEU A 316 -14.38 -21.05 -7.78
C LEU A 316 -13.07 -20.67 -7.05
N LEU A 317 -12.92 -19.40 -6.70
CA LEU A 317 -11.81 -18.94 -5.87
C LEU A 317 -11.85 -19.62 -4.50
N LEU A 318 -12.98 -19.62 -3.79
CA LEU A 318 -13.11 -20.28 -2.49
C LEU A 318 -12.80 -21.78 -2.55
N CYS A 319 -13.32 -22.49 -3.56
CA CYS A 319 -12.98 -23.91 -3.79
C CYS A 319 -11.47 -24.10 -3.97
N SER A 320 -10.83 -23.22 -4.76
CA SER A 320 -9.39 -23.30 -5.02
C SER A 320 -8.57 -22.99 -3.77
N LEU A 321 -8.95 -21.96 -3.02
CA LEU A 321 -8.31 -21.60 -1.77
C LEU A 321 -8.45 -22.74 -0.75
N TYR A 322 -9.62 -23.36 -0.62
CA TYR A 322 -9.80 -24.51 0.28
C TYR A 322 -8.80 -25.63 0.00
N GLU A 323 -8.64 -26.03 -1.27
CA GLU A 323 -7.68 -27.08 -1.64
C GLU A 323 -6.21 -26.68 -1.39
N ILE A 324 -5.87 -25.40 -1.61
CA ILE A 324 -4.53 -24.85 -1.38
C ILE A 324 -4.21 -24.76 0.11
N TYR A 325 -5.09 -24.14 0.91
CA TYR A 325 -4.87 -24.01 2.36
C TYR A 325 -4.95 -25.36 3.06
N ARG A 326 -5.79 -26.30 2.60
CA ARG A 326 -5.76 -27.67 3.13
C ARG A 326 -4.37 -28.28 2.97
N ALA A 327 -3.80 -28.24 1.77
CA ALA A 327 -2.45 -28.77 1.55
C ALA A 327 -1.36 -27.98 2.29
N LEU A 328 -1.46 -26.65 2.35
CA LEU A 328 -0.49 -25.82 3.06
C LEU A 328 -0.51 -26.09 4.57
N GLU A 329 -1.70 -26.13 5.17
CA GLU A 329 -1.88 -26.31 6.62
C GLU A 329 -1.57 -27.75 7.04
N GLU A 330 -1.94 -28.77 6.25
CA GLU A 330 -1.50 -30.16 6.45
C GLU A 330 0.03 -30.27 6.54
N GLU A 331 0.76 -29.59 5.64
CA GLU A 331 2.22 -29.65 5.60
C GLU A 331 2.88 -28.77 6.67
N LEU A 332 2.27 -27.63 7.04
CA LEU A 332 2.73 -26.82 8.17
C LEU A 332 2.56 -27.58 9.50
N ASP A 333 1.44 -28.27 9.70
CA ASP A 333 1.18 -29.09 10.89
C ASP A 333 2.15 -30.27 10.96
N THR A 334 2.35 -30.98 9.84
CA THR A 334 3.29 -32.11 9.75
C THR A 334 4.72 -31.68 10.08
N ASN A 335 5.10 -30.46 9.69
CA ASN A 335 6.44 -29.92 9.88
C ASN A 335 6.54 -28.89 11.02
N ALA A 336 5.57 -28.84 11.95
CA ALA A 336 5.49 -27.80 12.97
C ALA A 336 6.74 -27.70 13.87
N SER A 337 7.45 -28.81 14.07
CA SER A 337 8.70 -28.85 14.85
C SER A 337 9.97 -28.65 14.01
N HIS A 338 9.86 -28.55 12.68
CA HIS A 338 11.02 -28.35 11.81
C HIS A 338 11.60 -26.94 12.02
N PRO A 339 12.93 -26.76 12.14
CA PRO A 339 13.54 -25.45 12.44
C PRO A 339 13.16 -24.33 11.44
N GLY A 340 12.98 -24.68 10.16
CA GLY A 340 12.52 -23.75 9.12
C GLY A 340 11.03 -23.39 9.14
N VAL A 341 10.21 -24.05 9.97
CA VAL A 341 8.76 -23.88 10.01
C VAL A 341 8.30 -23.42 11.40
N ALA A 342 8.88 -23.96 12.46
CA ALA A 342 8.51 -23.65 13.84
C ALA A 342 8.43 -22.14 14.15
N PRO A 343 9.34 -21.26 13.65
CA PRO A 343 9.24 -19.83 13.92
C PRO A 343 7.99 -19.16 13.34
N ILE A 344 7.45 -19.68 12.24
CA ILE A 344 6.31 -19.09 11.52
C ILE A 344 4.99 -19.86 11.75
N TYR A 345 4.97 -20.84 12.64
CA TYR A 345 3.82 -21.69 12.90
C TYR A 345 2.83 -21.01 13.87
N PHE A 346 1.81 -20.36 13.30
CA PHE A 346 0.75 -19.62 14.02
C PHE A 346 -0.66 -20.10 13.65
N PRO A 347 -1.03 -21.35 13.97
CA PRO A 347 -2.30 -21.93 13.52
C PRO A 347 -3.52 -21.22 14.12
N GLN A 348 -3.45 -20.73 15.36
CA GLN A 348 -4.58 -20.06 16.03
C GLN A 348 -4.91 -18.73 15.38
N GLU A 349 -3.91 -18.02 14.87
CA GLU A 349 -4.05 -16.70 14.29
C GLU A 349 -4.27 -16.76 12.77
N LEU A 350 -3.61 -17.68 12.07
CA LEU A 350 -3.52 -17.70 10.61
C LEU A 350 -4.30 -18.81 9.92
N ALA A 351 -4.64 -19.93 10.56
CA ALA A 351 -5.29 -21.04 9.86
C ALA A 351 -6.60 -20.58 9.20
N ARG A 352 -6.81 -20.98 7.94
CA ARG A 352 -7.92 -20.55 7.08
C ARG A 352 -8.91 -21.67 6.81
N LEU A 353 -8.56 -22.94 7.06
CA LEU A 353 -9.39 -24.08 6.67
C LEU A 353 -10.82 -23.98 7.24
N GLU A 354 -10.97 -23.78 8.56
CA GLU A 354 -12.29 -23.67 9.19
C GLU A 354 -13.13 -22.51 8.61
N SER A 355 -12.49 -21.36 8.36
CA SER A 355 -13.14 -20.21 7.73
C SER A 355 -13.59 -20.51 6.29
N LEU A 356 -12.76 -21.21 5.50
CA LEU A 356 -13.09 -21.61 4.15
C LEU A 356 -14.21 -22.64 4.12
N GLU A 357 -14.24 -23.59 5.06
CA GLU A 357 -15.33 -24.55 5.19
C GLU A 357 -16.67 -23.86 5.49
N LYS A 358 -16.68 -22.85 6.38
CA LYS A 358 -17.87 -22.03 6.67
C LYS A 358 -18.37 -21.29 5.43
N ASP A 359 -17.45 -20.70 4.66
CA ASP A 359 -17.82 -19.97 3.44
C ASP A 359 -18.32 -20.93 2.35
N LEU A 360 -17.71 -22.11 2.20
CA LEU A 360 -18.17 -23.11 1.24
C LEU A 360 -19.53 -23.69 1.63
N GLU A 361 -19.77 -23.99 2.91
CA GLU A 361 -21.08 -24.42 3.40
C GLU A 361 -22.15 -23.35 3.15
N TYR A 362 -21.83 -22.07 3.35
CA TYR A 362 -22.75 -20.97 3.05
C TYR A 362 -23.15 -20.94 1.56
N PHE A 363 -22.22 -21.13 0.61
CA PHE A 363 -22.51 -21.04 -0.82
C PHE A 363 -23.00 -22.32 -1.49
N TYR A 364 -22.74 -23.50 -0.92
CA TYR A 364 -23.03 -24.80 -1.52
C TYR A 364 -23.92 -25.71 -0.65
N GLY A 365 -24.17 -25.35 0.61
CA GLY A 365 -24.93 -26.14 1.57
C GLY A 365 -24.08 -27.19 2.29
N PRO A 366 -24.69 -28.03 3.15
CA PRO A 366 -23.97 -28.99 4.01
C PRO A 366 -23.16 -30.04 3.22
N ASN A 367 -23.57 -30.34 1.98
CA ASN A 367 -22.87 -31.28 1.10
C ASN A 367 -21.88 -30.58 0.16
N TRP A 368 -21.33 -29.42 0.57
CA TRP A 368 -20.42 -28.64 -0.26
C TRP A 368 -19.20 -29.43 -0.73
N ARG A 369 -18.70 -30.39 0.08
CA ARG A 369 -17.54 -31.23 -0.23
C ARG A 369 -17.71 -32.03 -1.53
N GLU A 370 -18.93 -32.46 -1.85
CA GLU A 370 -19.24 -33.19 -3.09
C GLU A 370 -19.33 -32.27 -4.32
N ARG A 371 -19.31 -30.96 -4.11
CA ARG A 371 -19.51 -29.92 -5.13
C ARG A 371 -18.27 -29.07 -5.38
N VAL A 372 -17.17 -29.33 -4.66
CA VAL A 372 -15.89 -28.65 -4.87
C VAL A 372 -15.34 -29.07 -6.22
N ILE A 373 -15.30 -28.11 -7.14
CA ILE A 373 -14.66 -28.24 -8.44
C ILE A 373 -13.57 -27.17 -8.48
N VAL A 374 -12.34 -27.61 -8.75
CA VAL A 374 -11.17 -26.73 -8.82
C VAL A 374 -10.44 -26.89 -10.15
N PRO A 375 -9.74 -25.85 -10.62
CA PRO A 375 -8.88 -25.94 -11.79
C PRO A 375 -7.73 -26.93 -11.63
N ALA A 376 -7.17 -27.36 -12.77
CA ALA A 376 -5.98 -28.22 -12.78
C ALA A 376 -4.78 -27.51 -12.13
N ALA A 377 -4.67 -26.19 -12.29
CA ALA A 377 -3.67 -25.37 -11.62
C ALA A 377 -3.73 -25.48 -10.08
N THR A 378 -4.94 -25.55 -9.51
CA THR A 378 -5.11 -25.71 -8.05
C THR A 378 -4.55 -27.05 -7.57
N HIS A 379 -4.80 -28.14 -8.30
CA HIS A 379 -4.22 -29.44 -7.98
C HIS A 379 -2.69 -29.43 -8.08
N ARG A 380 -2.12 -28.77 -9.11
CA ARG A 380 -0.66 -28.61 -9.23
C ARG A 380 -0.06 -27.85 -8.05
N TYR A 381 -0.72 -26.78 -7.61
CA TYR A 381 -0.28 -26.02 -6.44
C TYR A 381 -0.35 -26.90 -5.17
N ALA A 382 -1.47 -27.56 -4.91
CA ALA A 382 -1.60 -28.46 -3.75
C ALA A 382 -0.56 -29.60 -3.78
N GLN A 383 -0.23 -30.14 -4.95
CA GLN A 383 0.84 -31.13 -5.11
C GLN A 383 2.23 -30.54 -4.83
N ARG A 384 2.50 -29.30 -5.28
CA ARG A 384 3.77 -28.61 -4.99
C ARG A 384 3.96 -28.41 -3.50
N LEU A 385 2.91 -27.97 -2.78
CA LEU A 385 2.94 -27.80 -1.33
C LEU A 385 3.30 -29.10 -0.61
N ARG A 386 2.62 -30.21 -0.95
CA ARG A 386 2.92 -31.54 -0.39
C ARG A 386 4.32 -32.03 -0.70
N LYS A 387 4.80 -31.78 -1.93
CA LYS A 387 6.17 -32.11 -2.32
C LYS A 387 7.18 -31.31 -1.51
N VAL A 388 6.96 -30.00 -1.35
CA VAL A 388 7.81 -29.11 -0.55
C VAL A 388 7.83 -29.53 0.91
N GLY A 389 6.67 -29.75 1.52
CA GLY A 389 6.60 -30.16 2.93
C GLY A 389 7.22 -31.52 3.21
N LYS A 390 7.25 -32.44 2.23
CA LYS A 390 7.93 -33.73 2.36
C LYS A 390 9.44 -33.69 2.11
N GLU A 391 9.87 -32.97 1.07
CA GLU A 391 11.26 -33.03 0.59
C GLU A 391 12.12 -31.88 1.14
N ASN A 392 11.56 -30.68 1.29
CA ASN A 392 12.28 -29.47 1.69
C ASN A 392 11.41 -28.60 2.62
N PRO A 393 11.14 -29.02 3.87
CA PRO A 393 10.17 -28.34 4.75
C PRO A 393 10.46 -26.86 5.00
N HIS A 394 11.73 -26.45 5.00
CA HIS A 394 12.11 -25.05 5.17
C HIS A 394 11.62 -24.14 4.02
N PHE A 395 11.28 -24.68 2.85
CA PHE A 395 10.67 -23.92 1.76
C PHE A 395 9.19 -23.60 1.99
N LEU A 396 8.51 -24.25 2.95
CA LEU A 396 7.13 -23.92 3.32
C LEU A 396 6.98 -22.45 3.73
N VAL A 397 8.04 -21.84 4.26
CA VAL A 397 8.08 -20.42 4.61
C VAL A 397 7.75 -19.51 3.42
N ALA A 398 8.18 -19.86 2.21
CA ALA A 398 7.91 -19.09 1.00
C ALA A 398 6.41 -19.09 0.64
N HIS A 399 5.76 -20.24 0.77
CA HIS A 399 4.32 -20.38 0.51
C HIS A 399 3.48 -19.73 1.60
N ALA A 400 3.80 -19.98 2.87
CA ALA A 400 3.12 -19.38 4.01
C ALA A 400 3.25 -17.85 3.99
N TYR A 401 4.44 -17.33 3.67
CA TYR A 401 4.67 -15.89 3.47
C TYR A 401 3.76 -15.34 2.35
N THR A 402 3.81 -15.94 1.17
CA THR A 402 3.07 -15.47 -0.02
C THR A 402 1.56 -15.43 0.23
N ARG A 403 1.02 -16.42 0.93
CA ARG A 403 -0.41 -16.54 1.23
C ARG A 403 -0.83 -15.67 2.42
N TYR A 404 -0.35 -15.97 3.64
CA TYR A 404 -0.86 -15.32 4.85
C TYR A 404 -0.60 -13.81 4.90
N LEU A 405 0.57 -13.35 4.44
CA LEU A 405 0.86 -11.90 4.41
C LEU A 405 0.02 -11.22 3.32
N GLY A 406 -0.29 -11.91 2.23
CA GLY A 406 -1.24 -11.45 1.23
C GLY A 406 -2.65 -11.28 1.81
N ASP A 407 -3.11 -12.24 2.61
CA ASP A 407 -4.46 -12.21 3.21
C ASP A 407 -4.63 -11.13 4.28
N LEU A 408 -3.62 -10.95 5.14
CA LEU A 408 -3.54 -9.88 6.15
C LEU A 408 -3.22 -8.51 5.53
N SER A 409 -2.95 -8.49 4.24
CA SER A 409 -2.79 -7.27 3.46
C SER A 409 -3.92 -7.20 2.43
N GLY A 410 -3.65 -7.48 1.15
CA GLY A 410 -4.61 -7.31 0.03
C GLY A 410 -5.95 -7.98 0.27
N GLY A 411 -5.94 -9.14 0.92
CA GLY A 411 -7.15 -9.88 1.28
C GLY A 411 -8.18 -9.04 2.04
N GLN A 412 -7.76 -8.15 2.95
CA GLN A 412 -8.67 -7.29 3.71
C GLN A 412 -9.47 -6.33 2.83
N ILE A 413 -8.91 -5.93 1.69
CA ILE A 413 -9.62 -5.08 0.74
C ILE A 413 -10.45 -5.91 -0.24
N LEU A 414 -9.93 -7.05 -0.68
CA LEU A 414 -10.69 -8.00 -1.50
C LEU A 414 -11.98 -8.44 -0.79
N GLY A 415 -11.95 -8.70 0.53
CA GLY A 415 -13.14 -9.03 1.30
C GLY A 415 -14.21 -7.95 1.27
N ARG A 416 -13.81 -6.67 1.40
CA ARG A 416 -14.74 -5.52 1.31
C ARG A 416 -15.33 -5.36 -0.08
N ILE A 417 -14.53 -5.61 -1.12
CA ILE A 417 -15.00 -5.58 -2.51
C ILE A 417 -15.99 -6.71 -2.75
N THR A 418 -15.66 -7.94 -2.37
CA THR A 418 -16.56 -9.10 -2.46
C THR A 418 -17.89 -8.83 -1.78
N GLN A 419 -17.86 -8.30 -0.54
CA GLN A 419 -19.06 -7.96 0.21
C GLN A 419 -19.97 -7.01 -0.58
N LYS A 420 -19.38 -5.94 -1.12
CA LYS A 420 -20.10 -4.91 -1.87
C LYS A 420 -20.62 -5.44 -3.22
N SER A 421 -19.78 -6.11 -3.99
CA SER A 421 -20.11 -6.61 -5.34
C SER A 421 -21.19 -7.68 -5.31
N LEU A 422 -21.20 -8.54 -4.28
CA LEU A 422 -22.15 -9.65 -4.16
C LEU A 422 -23.35 -9.32 -3.24
N GLY A 423 -23.37 -8.14 -2.63
CA GLY A 423 -24.46 -7.74 -1.72
C GLY A 423 -24.56 -8.62 -0.46
N LEU A 424 -23.44 -9.13 0.04
CA LEU A 424 -23.40 -10.04 1.19
C LEU A 424 -23.67 -9.29 2.50
N ARG A 425 -24.41 -9.93 3.41
CA ARG A 425 -24.57 -9.45 4.78
C ARG A 425 -23.24 -9.54 5.52
N SER A 426 -23.04 -8.67 6.50
CA SER A 426 -21.77 -8.62 7.25
C SER A 426 -21.47 -9.98 7.89
N GLY A 427 -20.31 -10.55 7.54
CA GLY A 427 -19.79 -11.79 8.13
C GLY A 427 -20.14 -13.09 7.41
N GLU A 428 -21.26 -13.16 6.67
CA GLU A 428 -21.68 -14.39 5.98
C GLU A 428 -21.01 -14.54 4.60
N GLY A 429 -20.37 -15.69 4.35
CA GLY A 429 -19.67 -15.98 3.09
C GLY A 429 -18.35 -15.21 2.90
N LEU A 430 -17.80 -14.62 3.96
CA LEU A 430 -16.57 -13.82 3.97
C LEU A 430 -15.63 -14.20 5.14
N SER A 431 -15.86 -15.34 5.78
CA SER A 431 -15.12 -15.83 6.95
C SER A 431 -13.62 -15.95 6.67
N PHE A 432 -13.24 -16.32 5.43
CA PHE A 432 -11.85 -16.40 5.00
C PHE A 432 -11.06 -15.11 5.28
N PHE A 433 -11.69 -13.96 5.04
CA PHE A 433 -11.06 -12.64 5.21
C PHE A 433 -11.01 -12.18 6.67
N SER A 434 -11.66 -12.89 7.59
CA SER A 434 -11.71 -12.55 9.01
C SER A 434 -10.61 -13.27 9.79
N PHE A 435 -9.85 -12.52 10.60
CA PHE A 435 -8.76 -13.03 11.44
C PHE A 435 -9.04 -12.75 12.92
N PRO A 436 -9.95 -13.50 13.57
CA PRO A 436 -10.35 -13.23 14.95
C PRO A 436 -9.18 -13.38 15.96
N GLY A 437 -8.21 -14.24 15.66
CA GLY A 437 -6.98 -14.39 16.45
C GLY A 437 -5.95 -13.27 16.26
N VAL A 438 -6.18 -12.33 15.34
CA VAL A 438 -5.24 -11.23 15.03
C VAL A 438 -5.86 -9.89 15.40
N THR A 439 -5.47 -9.35 16.55
CA THR A 439 -5.98 -8.05 17.04
C THR A 439 -5.56 -6.87 16.16
N SER A 440 -4.34 -6.91 15.62
CA SER A 440 -3.82 -5.91 14.70
C SER A 440 -3.10 -6.60 13.54
N PRO A 441 -3.69 -6.62 12.32
CA PRO A 441 -3.04 -7.17 11.14
C PRO A 441 -1.67 -6.55 10.92
N ASN A 442 -1.53 -5.25 11.23
CA ASN A 442 -0.28 -4.56 11.03
C ASN A 442 0.83 -5.11 11.92
N LEU A 443 0.61 -5.17 13.24
CA LEU A 443 1.57 -5.68 14.21
C LEU A 443 1.90 -7.16 13.94
N PHE A 444 0.89 -7.96 13.61
CA PHE A 444 1.08 -9.38 13.35
C PHE A 444 1.96 -9.64 12.13
N LYS A 445 1.81 -8.86 11.05
CA LYS A 445 2.72 -8.95 9.88
C LYS A 445 4.16 -8.56 10.22
N GLN A 446 4.40 -7.72 11.24
CA GLN A 446 5.75 -7.39 11.70
C GLN A 446 6.33 -8.54 12.51
N LEU A 447 5.54 -9.07 13.46
CA LEU A 447 5.89 -10.26 14.24
C LEU A 447 6.25 -11.41 13.31
N TYR A 448 5.41 -11.71 12.32
CA TYR A 448 5.64 -12.81 11.38
C TYR A 448 6.94 -12.63 10.59
N ARG A 449 7.22 -11.42 10.08
CA ARG A 449 8.48 -11.15 9.37
C ARG A 449 9.69 -11.28 10.28
N SER A 450 9.63 -10.76 11.51
CA SER A 450 10.70 -10.91 12.49
C SER A 450 10.99 -12.38 12.80
N ARG A 451 9.95 -13.20 12.96
CA ARG A 451 10.08 -14.65 13.16
C ARG A 451 10.66 -15.36 11.93
N MET A 452 10.22 -14.98 10.73
CA MET A 452 10.77 -15.50 9.49
C MET A 452 12.26 -15.15 9.33
N ASN A 453 12.66 -13.93 9.69
CA ASN A 453 14.06 -13.50 9.63
C ASN A 453 14.95 -14.25 10.65
N SER A 454 14.38 -14.84 11.70
CA SER A 454 15.10 -15.68 12.67
C SER A 454 15.36 -17.11 12.21
N ILE A 455 14.84 -17.51 11.03
CA ILE A 455 15.11 -18.84 10.49
C ILE A 455 16.57 -18.91 10.02
N GLU A 456 17.34 -19.81 10.64
CA GLU A 456 18.71 -20.10 10.25
C GLU A 456 18.70 -20.94 8.96
N LEU A 457 19.23 -20.37 7.88
CA LEU A 457 19.37 -21.01 6.57
C LEU A 457 20.80 -20.84 6.09
N ASN A 458 21.38 -21.92 5.56
CA ASN A 458 22.61 -21.83 4.79
C ASN A 458 22.38 -21.15 3.43
N GLU A 459 23.45 -20.85 2.68
CA GLU A 459 23.32 -20.12 1.41
C GLU A 459 22.47 -20.84 0.36
N GLU A 460 22.58 -22.17 0.25
CA GLU A 460 21.82 -22.99 -0.69
C GLU A 460 20.33 -23.06 -0.32
N GLU A 461 20.03 -23.29 0.96
CA GLU A 461 18.66 -23.28 1.48
C GLU A 461 18.00 -21.92 1.28
N ARG A 462 18.73 -20.83 1.55
CA ARG A 462 18.24 -19.47 1.34
C ARG A 462 17.91 -19.20 -0.11
N GLU A 463 18.83 -19.52 -1.04
CA GLU A 463 18.56 -19.38 -2.48
C GLU A 463 17.36 -20.23 -2.92
N GLY A 464 17.22 -21.43 -2.35
CA GLY A 464 16.08 -22.31 -2.54
C GLY A 464 14.76 -21.68 -2.11
N VAL A 465 14.69 -21.09 -0.92
CA VAL A 465 13.50 -20.37 -0.42
C VAL A 465 13.11 -19.21 -1.35
N LEU A 466 14.10 -18.44 -1.84
CA LEU A 466 13.83 -17.32 -2.74
C LEU A 466 13.25 -17.79 -4.09
N LYS A 467 13.78 -18.87 -4.65
CA LYS A 467 13.23 -19.50 -5.86
C LYS A 467 11.82 -20.04 -5.59
N GLU A 468 11.61 -20.67 -4.44
CA GLU A 468 10.29 -21.18 -4.07
C GLU A 468 9.25 -20.05 -3.94
N ALA A 469 9.64 -18.89 -3.41
CA ALA A 469 8.73 -17.77 -3.29
C ALA A 469 8.23 -17.29 -4.66
N VAL A 470 9.11 -17.26 -5.67
CA VAL A 470 8.70 -16.97 -7.05
C VAL A 470 7.75 -18.05 -7.56
N ILE A 471 8.04 -19.34 -7.34
CA ILE A 471 7.15 -20.45 -7.70
C ILE A 471 5.78 -20.31 -7.03
N ALA A 472 5.73 -19.93 -5.75
CA ALA A 472 4.49 -19.71 -5.02
C ALA A 472 3.62 -18.64 -5.68
N PHE A 473 4.21 -17.54 -6.17
CA PHE A 473 3.49 -16.53 -6.94
C PHE A 473 3.03 -17.05 -8.31
N GLU A 474 3.88 -17.75 -9.06
CA GLU A 474 3.48 -18.33 -10.36
C GLU A 474 2.32 -19.32 -10.20
N CYS A 475 2.33 -20.18 -9.17
CA CYS A 475 1.22 -21.07 -8.90
C CYS A 475 -0.09 -20.29 -8.61
N ASN A 476 -0.03 -19.14 -7.92
CA ASN A 476 -1.22 -18.30 -7.72
C ASN A 476 -1.72 -17.70 -9.04
N ILE A 477 -0.82 -17.20 -9.90
CA ILE A 477 -1.14 -16.65 -11.22
C ILE A 477 -1.82 -17.72 -12.07
N GLU A 478 -1.23 -18.91 -12.16
CA GLU A 478 -1.82 -20.04 -12.89
C GLU A 478 -3.23 -20.38 -12.39
N VAL A 479 -3.44 -20.39 -11.05
CA VAL A 479 -4.77 -20.64 -10.49
C VAL A 479 -5.77 -19.56 -10.92
N PHE A 480 -5.39 -18.29 -10.90
CA PHE A 480 -6.28 -17.19 -11.32
C PHE A 480 -6.63 -17.26 -12.81
N ASP A 481 -5.65 -17.56 -13.67
CA ASP A 481 -5.85 -17.70 -15.11
C ASP A 481 -6.70 -18.94 -15.46
N ASP A 482 -6.53 -20.04 -14.72
CA ASP A 482 -7.28 -21.29 -14.92
C ASP A 482 -8.74 -21.16 -14.42
N ILE A 483 -8.97 -20.42 -13.32
CA ILE A 483 -10.33 -20.01 -12.89
C ILE A 483 -11.04 -19.24 -14.01
N GLN A 484 -10.35 -18.27 -14.62
CA GLN A 484 -10.93 -17.48 -15.72
C GLN A 484 -11.23 -18.37 -16.94
N SER A 485 -10.34 -19.31 -17.25
CA SER A 485 -10.50 -20.25 -18.35
C SER A 485 -11.73 -21.17 -18.18
N ILE A 486 -11.95 -21.70 -16.97
CA ILE A 486 -13.14 -22.50 -16.65
C ILE A 486 -14.43 -21.72 -16.92
N LEU A 487 -14.45 -20.44 -16.51
CA LEU A 487 -15.63 -19.58 -16.66
C LEU A 487 -15.99 -19.35 -18.13
N ILE A 488 -15.00 -19.04 -18.97
CA ILE A 488 -15.17 -18.85 -20.42
C ILE A 488 -15.79 -20.11 -21.05
N VAL A 489 -15.25 -21.29 -20.73
CA VAL A 489 -15.77 -22.57 -21.27
C VAL A 489 -17.21 -22.82 -20.84
N THR A 490 -17.56 -22.54 -19.57
CA THR A 490 -18.96 -22.67 -19.12
C THR A 490 -19.91 -21.66 -19.74
N GLU A 491 -19.46 -20.44 -20.05
CA GLU A 491 -20.27 -19.44 -20.74
C GLU A 491 -20.50 -19.80 -22.21
N ASP A 492 -19.48 -20.29 -22.91
CA ASP A 492 -19.57 -20.76 -24.29
C ASP A 492 -20.49 -21.98 -24.41
N ALA A 493 -20.36 -22.95 -23.50
CA ALA A 493 -21.23 -24.13 -23.48
C ALA A 493 -22.70 -23.74 -23.24
N ASN A 494 -22.96 -22.78 -22.34
CA ASN A 494 -24.32 -22.28 -22.08
C ASN A 494 -24.89 -21.48 -23.25
N THR A 495 -24.04 -20.75 -23.98
CA THR A 495 -24.43 -19.96 -25.17
C THR A 495 -24.75 -20.87 -26.36
N GLN A 496 -23.96 -21.91 -26.57
CA GLN A 496 -24.24 -22.96 -27.56
C GLN A 496 -25.51 -23.75 -27.20
N HIS A 497 -25.75 -24.02 -25.91
CA HIS A 497 -26.97 -24.70 -25.49
C HIS A 497 -28.22 -23.82 -25.68
N ARG A 498 -28.13 -22.51 -25.41
CA ARG A 498 -29.21 -21.54 -25.68
C ARG A 498 -29.50 -21.37 -27.18
N GLN A 499 -28.48 -21.34 -28.03
CA GLN A 499 -28.66 -21.31 -29.49
C GLN A 499 -29.25 -22.63 -30.03
N ALA A 500 -28.88 -23.77 -29.45
CA ALA A 500 -29.49 -25.07 -29.80
C ALA A 500 -30.96 -25.15 -29.35
N THR A 501 -31.34 -24.57 -28.19
CA THR A 501 -32.74 -24.51 -27.76
C THR A 501 -33.57 -23.47 -28.50
N HIS A 502 -32.95 -22.45 -29.12
CA HIS A 502 -33.68 -21.45 -29.92
C HIS A 502 -33.97 -21.91 -31.35
N ASN A 503 -33.24 -22.91 -31.87
CA ASN A 503 -33.44 -23.48 -33.21
C ASN A 503 -34.36 -24.70 -33.27
N GLY A 504 -34.97 -25.09 -32.14
CA GLY A 504 -35.89 -26.22 -32.08
C GLY A 504 -37.11 -25.88 -31.24
N TYR A 505 -38.03 -25.06 -31.78
CA TYR A 505 -39.48 -25.10 -31.57
C TYR A 505 -40.09 -23.87 -32.27
N ILE A 506 -40.43 -24.02 -33.55
CA ILE A 506 -41.47 -23.20 -34.18
C ILE A 506 -42.79 -23.90 -33.84
N SER A 507 -43.60 -23.32 -32.96
CA SER A 507 -45.03 -23.62 -32.87
C SER A 507 -45.79 -22.39 -32.42
N HIS A 508 -46.82 -22.06 -33.20
CA HIS A 508 -47.74 -20.95 -33.02
C HIS A 508 -48.49 -21.02 -31.68
N GLY A 509 -48.73 -19.86 -31.06
CA GLY A 509 -49.79 -19.73 -30.04
C GLY A 509 -49.59 -18.59 -29.04
N ASP A 510 -50.45 -17.58 -29.17
CA ASP A 510 -50.94 -16.66 -28.14
C ASP A 510 -50.04 -15.57 -27.54
N ALA A 511 -50.29 -14.38 -28.08
CA ALA A 511 -50.10 -13.11 -27.41
C ALA A 511 -50.99 -12.99 -26.16
N ALA A 512 -50.38 -12.75 -25.00
CA ALA A 512 -50.79 -11.77 -23.98
C ALA A 512 -50.22 -12.17 -22.61
N LEU A 513 -49.31 -11.35 -22.07
CA LEU A 513 -49.50 -10.60 -20.81
C LEU A 513 -48.16 -9.95 -20.38
N ALA A 514 -47.69 -8.97 -21.15
CA ALA A 514 -46.66 -8.04 -20.69
C ALA A 514 -47.34 -6.75 -20.23
N LYS A 515 -47.53 -6.58 -18.93
CA LYS A 515 -47.83 -5.28 -18.30
C LYS A 515 -46.82 -5.01 -17.18
N THR A 516 -45.76 -4.32 -17.60
CA THR A 516 -45.17 -3.11 -16.98
C THR A 516 -45.14 -3.00 -15.45
N LEU A 517 -43.93 -2.83 -14.91
CA LEU A 517 -43.62 -1.76 -13.96
C LEU A 517 -42.33 -1.04 -14.42
N PRO A 518 -42.30 0.31 -14.45
CA PRO A 518 -41.17 1.05 -14.98
C PRO A 518 -40.07 1.12 -13.91
N VAL A 519 -38.91 0.54 -14.21
CA VAL A 519 -37.68 0.86 -13.46
C VAL A 519 -37.26 2.27 -13.90
N SER A 520 -37.51 3.24 -13.03
CA SER A 520 -36.93 4.56 -13.15
C SER A 520 -35.40 4.45 -13.17
N LEU A 521 -34.83 4.97 -14.25
CA LEU A 521 -33.39 5.17 -14.44
C LEU A 521 -32.83 6.06 -13.32
N LEU A 522 -32.16 5.45 -12.34
CA LEU A 522 -31.08 6.12 -11.63
C LEU A 522 -29.83 6.03 -12.50
N SER A 523 -29.70 7.00 -13.42
CA SER A 523 -28.44 7.28 -14.10
C SER A 523 -27.43 7.77 -13.06
N ALA A 524 -26.68 6.84 -12.47
CA ALA A 524 -25.50 7.20 -11.69
C ALA A 524 -24.51 7.93 -12.63
N SER A 525 -24.16 9.17 -12.26
CA SER A 525 -23.31 10.06 -13.03
C SER A 525 -21.91 9.45 -13.28
N PRO A 526 -21.20 9.84 -14.35
CA PRO A 526 -19.85 9.36 -14.67
C PRO A 526 -18.84 9.50 -13.50
N LEU A 527 -19.10 10.43 -12.57
CA LEU A 527 -18.31 10.66 -11.36
C LEU A 527 -18.42 9.51 -10.33
N LEU A 528 -19.55 8.79 -10.29
CA LEU A 528 -19.73 7.62 -9.41
C LEU A 528 -19.03 6.37 -9.96
N ARG A 529 -18.78 6.31 -11.28
CA ARG A 529 -17.96 5.26 -11.92
C ARG A 529 -16.46 5.48 -11.69
N LEU A 530 -16.02 6.73 -11.62
CA LEU A 530 -14.64 7.09 -11.31
C LEU A 530 -14.27 6.84 -9.83
N LEU A 531 -15.20 7.14 -8.91
CA LEU A 531 -14.99 6.91 -7.47
C LEU A 531 -14.89 5.42 -7.10
N LEU A 532 -15.54 4.50 -7.83
CA LEU A 532 -15.36 3.06 -7.61
C LEU A 532 -14.07 2.50 -8.25
N GLY A 533 -13.65 3.03 -9.41
CA GLY A 533 -12.40 2.61 -10.08
C GLY A 533 -11.13 3.07 -9.36
N VAL A 534 -11.17 4.24 -8.70
CA VAL A 534 -10.04 4.76 -7.91
C VAL A 534 -9.92 4.03 -6.55
N CYS A 535 -11.03 3.55 -5.97
CA CYS A 535 -10.99 2.83 -4.70
C CYS A 535 -10.38 1.42 -4.79
N VAL A 536 -10.24 0.83 -5.98
CA VAL A 536 -9.61 -0.48 -6.10
C VAL A 536 -8.24 -0.45 -6.78
N ALA A 537 -7.91 0.58 -7.57
CA ALA A 537 -6.49 0.84 -7.89
C ALA A 537 -5.67 1.19 -6.63
N LEU A 538 -6.29 1.84 -5.64
CA LEU A 538 -5.70 2.07 -4.31
C LEU A 538 -5.74 0.84 -3.39
N ALA A 539 -6.34 -0.27 -3.84
CA ALA A 539 -6.40 -1.53 -3.11
C ALA A 539 -5.51 -2.64 -3.68
N THR A 540 -4.86 -2.40 -4.81
CA THR A 540 -3.79 -3.27 -5.31
C THR A 540 -2.45 -2.56 -5.12
N VAL A 541 -2.34 -1.27 -5.44
CA VAL A 541 -1.16 -0.49 -5.03
C VAL A 541 -1.10 -0.26 -3.51
N GLY A 542 -2.24 -0.17 -2.82
CA GLY A 542 -2.28 0.17 -1.40
C GLY A 542 -2.10 -0.99 -0.42
N VAL A 543 -1.96 -2.23 -0.88
CA VAL A 543 -1.93 -3.37 0.06
C VAL A 543 -0.68 -4.21 -0.01
N GLY A 544 0.26 -3.78 -0.85
CA GLY A 544 1.68 -3.84 -0.53
C GLY A 544 2.18 -2.66 0.34
N MET A 545 1.34 -1.67 0.66
CA MET A 545 1.81 -0.37 1.18
C MET A 545 1.18 0.15 2.48
N TYR A 546 0.13 -0.47 3.01
CA TYR A 546 -0.33 -0.24 4.39
C TYR A 546 0.11 -1.38 5.31
N THR A 547 1.40 -1.35 5.66
CA THR A 547 1.95 -1.75 6.96
C THR A 547 3.32 -1.15 7.08
N PHE A 548 3.52 -0.28 8.06
CA PHE A 548 4.63 -0.26 9.03
C PHE A 548 4.65 1.09 9.74
#